data_AF-A0AAF0V4F8-F1
#
_entry.id   AF-A0AAF0V4F8-F1
#
_cell.length_a   1.000
_cell.length_b   1.000
_cell.length_c   1.000
_cell.angle_alpha   90.00
_cell.angle_beta   90.00
_cell.angle_gamma   90.00
#
_symmetry.space_group_name_H-M   'P 1'
#
loop_
_entity.id
_entity.type
_entity.pdbx_description
1 polymer ?
#
loop_
_entity_poly.entity_id
_entity_poly.type
_entity_poly.pdbx_seq_one_letter_code
_entity_poly.pdbx_strand_id
1 'polypeptide(L)'
;MVHLYRNGFKPRYFVWIDHGESDGLDDYVYLGVEYWNTYKFKAISDQAKMTRGSLKGGSLHTGGAKTVGTIKREMEKELGRTPIEPEVFKKTHVRKKENESDSDVWVEERAEQTFNDFHQYVAENLDSSVQLTLELSTQIWKEKVVGGTHKGRCYGLGFRNDVRRLQSGLEGIGSSRQAEALDGVQIAAMSDQIAKLTAALAASERRRVAEQESMSETVQQIKEQLINLTCRPTTSASDDTDDESDEDDYVDLTP
;
A
#
# COMPACT_ATOMS: atom_id res chain seq x y z
N MET A 1 -21.47 5.83 27.51
CA MET A 1 -21.80 7.08 26.78
C MET A 1 -21.63 8.22 27.78
N VAL A 2 -20.49 8.92 27.74
CA VAL A 2 -20.04 9.76 28.87
C VAL A 2 -20.52 11.20 28.68
N HIS A 3 -21.40 11.65 29.59
CA HIS A 3 -21.82 13.04 29.74
C HIS A 3 -20.65 13.89 30.30
N LEU A 4 -19.82 14.46 29.43
CA LEU A 4 -18.65 15.27 29.84
C LEU A 4 -18.67 16.74 29.37
N TYR A 5 -19.74 17.20 28.69
CA TYR A 5 -19.65 18.46 27.93
C TYR A 5 -20.61 19.59 28.30
N ARG A 6 -21.31 19.53 29.45
CA ARG A 6 -22.26 20.61 29.82
C ARG A 6 -21.85 21.49 31.00
N ASN A 7 -21.02 21.01 31.93
CA ASN A 7 -20.88 21.68 33.24
C ASN A 7 -19.44 22.02 33.67
N GLY A 8 -18.44 21.94 32.78
CA GLY A 8 -17.04 22.16 33.15
C GLY A 8 -16.47 21.04 34.04
N PHE A 9 -15.14 20.90 34.05
CA PHE A 9 -14.45 19.90 34.85
C PHE A 9 -14.55 20.26 36.34
N LYS A 10 -15.21 19.42 37.14
CA LYS A 10 -15.15 19.53 38.61
C LYS A 10 -13.79 19.02 39.10
N PRO A 11 -13.20 19.65 40.14
CA PRO A 11 -12.01 19.12 40.79
C PRO A 11 -12.38 17.80 41.48
N ARG A 12 -11.62 16.73 41.19
CA ARG A 12 -11.85 15.30 41.52
C ARG A 12 -12.55 14.49 40.43
N TYR A 13 -11.89 14.32 39.28
CA TYR A 13 -12.12 13.18 38.41
C TYR A 13 -11.10 12.10 38.72
N PHE A 14 -11.56 10.88 38.99
CA PHE A 14 -10.72 9.70 39.04
C PHE A 14 -10.61 9.13 37.62
N VAL A 15 -9.39 9.06 37.08
CA VAL A 15 -9.11 8.42 35.79
C VAL A 15 -8.75 6.96 36.07
N TRP A 16 -9.63 6.04 35.67
CA TRP A 16 -9.33 4.61 35.72
C TRP A 16 -8.40 4.25 34.57
N ILE A 17 -7.18 3.83 34.90
CA ILE A 17 -6.27 3.12 33.99
C ILE A 17 -6.25 1.67 34.46
N ASP A 18 -6.08 0.70 33.56
CA ASP A 18 -6.16 -0.76 33.80
C ASP A 18 -5.20 -1.34 34.89
N HIS A 19 -4.46 -0.49 35.61
CA HIS A 19 -3.53 -0.86 36.67
C HIS A 19 -3.72 -0.02 37.94
N GLY A 20 -4.84 -0.21 38.63
CA GLY A 20 -5.00 0.14 40.06
C GLY A 20 -4.90 1.62 40.45
N GLU A 21 -5.37 1.92 41.66
CA GLU A 21 -5.33 3.25 42.27
C GLU A 21 -3.88 3.64 42.59
N SER A 22 -3.41 4.76 42.04
CA SER A 22 -2.11 5.36 42.37
C SER A 22 -2.33 6.80 42.79
N ASP A 23 -2.07 7.10 44.06
CA ASP A 23 -2.16 8.42 44.69
C ASP A 23 -1.01 9.37 44.30
N GLY A 24 -0.37 9.15 43.14
CA GLY A 24 0.85 9.85 42.71
C GLY A 24 0.75 10.65 41.41
N LEU A 25 -0.44 11.11 41.03
CA LEU A 25 -0.71 11.72 39.71
C LEU A 25 -1.05 13.23 39.74
N ASP A 26 -0.88 13.91 40.87
CA ASP A 26 -1.25 15.33 40.99
C ASP A 26 -0.45 16.24 40.04
N ASP A 27 0.86 16.03 39.88
CA ASP A 27 1.71 16.88 39.03
C ASP A 27 1.44 16.70 37.53
N TYR A 28 1.18 15.48 37.07
CA TYR A 28 0.92 15.20 35.65
C TYR A 28 -0.47 15.67 35.20
N VAL A 29 -1.46 15.59 36.08
CA VAL A 29 -2.80 16.14 35.82
C VAL A 29 -2.73 17.66 35.77
N TYR A 30 -1.95 18.30 36.64
CA TYR A 30 -1.78 19.76 36.65
C TYR A 30 -1.10 20.27 35.38
N LEU A 31 0.00 19.64 34.94
CA LEU A 31 0.69 19.97 33.69
C LEU A 31 -0.21 19.78 32.45
N GLY A 32 -1.09 18.77 32.46
CA GLY A 32 -2.10 18.56 31.40
C GLY A 32 -3.14 19.69 31.35
N VAL A 33 -3.62 20.14 32.51
CA VAL A 33 -4.57 21.25 32.63
C VAL A 33 -3.94 22.58 32.20
N GLU A 34 -2.69 22.85 32.58
CA GLU A 34 -1.97 24.04 32.12
C GLU A 34 -1.79 24.05 30.61
N TYR A 35 -1.36 22.93 30.02
CA TYR A 35 -1.18 22.79 28.58
C TYR A 35 -2.49 22.98 27.80
N TRP A 36 -3.60 22.38 28.25
CA TRP A 36 -4.91 22.53 27.60
C TRP A 36 -5.47 23.95 27.70
N ASN A 37 -5.04 24.72 28.69
CA ASN A 37 -5.42 26.12 28.84
C ASN A 37 -4.62 27.09 27.96
N THR A 38 -3.51 26.64 27.36
CA THR A 38 -2.71 27.47 26.46
C THR A 38 -3.50 27.92 25.22
N TYR A 39 -3.18 29.13 24.74
CA TYR A 39 -3.75 29.67 23.51
C TYR A 39 -3.52 28.73 22.32
N LYS A 40 -2.33 28.14 22.22
CA LYS A 40 -1.96 27.20 21.15
C LYS A 40 -2.91 26.00 21.12
N PHE A 41 -3.16 25.36 22.26
CA PHE A 41 -4.06 24.20 22.32
C PHE A 41 -5.51 24.60 22.03
N LYS A 42 -6.00 25.71 22.59
CA LYS A 42 -7.35 26.21 22.31
C LYS A 42 -7.54 26.50 20.82
N ALA A 43 -6.58 27.16 20.17
CA ALA A 43 -6.62 27.43 18.74
C ALA A 43 -6.67 26.14 17.89
N ILE A 44 -5.87 25.12 18.22
CA ILE A 44 -5.91 23.81 17.54
C ILE A 44 -7.26 23.12 17.79
N SER A 45 -7.75 23.14 19.02
CA SER A 45 -9.02 22.53 19.41
C SER A 45 -10.19 23.20 18.69
N ASP A 46 -10.22 24.52 18.62
CA ASP A 46 -11.24 25.28 17.92
C ASP A 46 -11.16 25.08 16.42
N GLN A 47 -9.96 25.07 15.83
CA GLN A 47 -9.78 24.68 14.43
C GLN A 47 -10.28 23.26 14.16
N ALA A 48 -10.03 22.31 15.06
CA ALA A 48 -10.52 20.95 14.95
C ALA A 48 -12.06 20.88 15.11
N LYS A 49 -12.66 21.67 16.01
CA LYS A 49 -14.13 21.81 16.12
C LYS A 49 -14.72 22.38 14.83
N MET A 50 -14.14 23.45 14.30
CA MET A 50 -14.58 24.05 13.03
C MET A 50 -14.41 23.09 11.86
N THR A 51 -13.35 22.28 11.85
CA THR A 51 -13.15 21.23 10.84
C THR A 51 -14.18 20.10 10.97
N ARG A 52 -14.52 19.69 12.20
CA ARG A 52 -15.57 18.69 12.48
C ARG A 52 -16.96 19.20 12.16
N GLY A 53 -17.25 20.48 12.43
CA GLY A 53 -18.50 21.15 12.09
C GLY A 53 -18.56 21.62 10.64
N SER A 54 -17.45 21.49 9.88
CA SER A 54 -17.46 21.83 8.47
C SER A 54 -18.30 20.82 7.72
N LEU A 55 -19.33 21.31 7.02
CA LEU A 55 -20.07 20.53 6.05
C LEU A 55 -19.16 19.94 4.98
N LYS A 56 -17.95 20.48 4.76
CA LYS A 56 -16.95 19.97 3.80
C LYS A 56 -16.11 18.78 4.33
N GLY A 57 -16.47 18.23 5.48
CA GLY A 57 -15.86 17.04 6.10
C GLY A 57 -16.03 15.74 5.29
N GLY A 58 -15.65 14.62 5.90
CA GLY A 58 -15.81 13.29 5.30
C GLY A 58 -17.28 12.89 5.15
N SER A 59 -17.60 12.12 4.10
CA SER A 59 -18.94 11.58 3.82
C SER A 59 -19.40 10.63 4.92
N LEU A 60 -20.54 10.91 5.56
CA LEU A 60 -21.19 9.94 6.44
C LEU A 60 -21.97 8.94 5.61
N HIS A 61 -21.67 7.65 5.75
CA HIS A 61 -22.29 6.58 4.96
C HIS A 61 -22.68 5.37 5.82
N THR A 62 -23.70 4.64 5.40
CA THR A 62 -24.29 3.45 6.05
C THR A 62 -23.71 2.13 5.53
N GLY A 63 -22.71 2.16 4.66
CA GLY A 63 -22.09 0.98 4.05
C GLY A 63 -21.33 0.05 5.02
N GLY A 64 -21.15 0.45 6.28
CA GLY A 64 -20.43 -0.32 7.28
C GLY A 64 -18.95 -0.49 6.92
N ALA A 65 -18.37 -1.65 7.26
CA ALA A 65 -16.97 -1.97 6.94
C ALA A 65 -16.73 -2.33 5.45
N LYS A 66 -17.76 -2.26 4.59
CA LYS A 66 -17.61 -2.51 3.17
C LYS A 66 -17.09 -1.28 2.46
N THR A 67 -16.12 -1.47 1.57
CA THR A 67 -15.66 -0.39 0.68
C THR A 67 -16.74 -0.03 -0.34
N VAL A 68 -16.79 1.23 -0.80
CA VAL A 68 -17.67 1.67 -1.90
C VAL A 68 -17.47 0.81 -3.16
N GLY A 69 -16.24 0.37 -3.42
CA GLY A 69 -15.95 -0.53 -4.54
C GLY A 69 -16.58 -1.92 -4.40
N THR A 70 -16.68 -2.44 -3.17
CA THR A 70 -17.39 -3.70 -2.89
C THR A 70 -18.88 -3.54 -3.11
N ILE A 71 -19.47 -2.47 -2.58
CA ILE A 71 -20.89 -2.17 -2.74
C ILE A 71 -21.25 -1.99 -4.22
N LYS A 72 -20.40 -1.28 -4.99
CA LYS A 72 -20.57 -1.13 -6.44
C LYS A 72 -20.64 -2.48 -7.15
N ARG A 73 -19.77 -3.43 -6.81
CA ARG A 73 -19.77 -4.78 -7.39
C ARG A 73 -20.99 -5.62 -7.01
N GLU A 74 -21.46 -5.47 -5.78
CA GLU A 74 -22.73 -6.10 -5.37
C GLU A 74 -23.88 -5.53 -6.21
N MET A 75 -23.93 -4.22 -6.40
CA MET A 75 -24.92 -3.56 -7.26
C MET A 75 -24.79 -3.94 -8.74
N GLU A 76 -23.57 -4.12 -9.26
CA GLU A 76 -23.34 -4.60 -10.63
C GLU A 76 -23.99 -5.96 -10.87
N LYS A 77 -23.91 -6.86 -9.89
CA LYS A 77 -24.55 -8.17 -9.93
C LYS A 77 -26.07 -8.09 -9.78
N GLU A 78 -26.56 -7.23 -8.87
CA GLU A 78 -28.00 -7.02 -8.64
C GLU A 78 -28.70 -6.41 -9.87
N LEU A 79 -28.07 -5.44 -10.53
CA LEU A 79 -28.66 -4.68 -11.65
C LEU A 79 -28.35 -5.27 -13.03
N GLY A 80 -27.37 -6.18 -13.13
CA GLY A 80 -26.87 -6.70 -14.41
C GLY A 80 -26.18 -5.65 -15.29
N ARG A 81 -25.87 -4.47 -14.73
CA ARG A 81 -25.19 -3.35 -15.40
C ARG A 81 -24.31 -2.59 -14.41
N THR A 82 -23.37 -1.81 -14.94
CA THR A 82 -22.58 -0.90 -14.11
C THR A 82 -23.47 0.21 -13.52
N PRO A 83 -23.56 0.34 -12.19
CA PRO A 83 -24.33 1.41 -11.57
C PRO A 83 -23.59 2.74 -11.73
N ILE A 84 -24.39 3.79 -11.90
CA ILE A 84 -23.91 5.17 -11.96
C ILE A 84 -23.63 5.70 -10.56
N GLU A 85 -22.81 6.73 -10.47
CA GLU A 85 -22.38 7.34 -9.19
C GLU A 85 -23.53 7.71 -8.25
N PRO A 86 -24.63 8.37 -8.67
CA PRO A 86 -25.74 8.70 -7.78
C PRO A 86 -26.46 7.47 -7.23
N GLU A 87 -26.50 6.34 -7.94
CA GLU A 87 -27.12 5.09 -7.47
C GLU A 87 -26.31 4.49 -6.31
N VAL A 88 -24.99 4.41 -6.51
CA VAL A 88 -24.07 3.94 -5.46
C VAL A 88 -24.10 4.89 -4.26
N PHE A 89 -24.17 6.19 -4.52
CA PHE A 89 -24.29 7.20 -3.48
C PHE A 89 -25.57 7.01 -2.65
N LYS A 90 -26.73 6.88 -3.30
CA LYS A 90 -28.01 6.64 -2.63
C LYS A 90 -28.00 5.36 -1.79
N LYS A 91 -27.49 4.25 -2.34
CA LYS A 91 -27.35 2.96 -1.62
C LYS A 91 -26.51 3.10 -0.35
N THR A 92 -25.54 4.02 -0.33
CA THR A 92 -24.59 4.19 0.78
C THR A 92 -24.91 5.35 1.72
N HIS A 93 -25.79 6.29 1.34
CA HIS A 93 -26.09 7.50 2.12
C HIS A 93 -27.56 7.59 2.55
N VAL A 94 -28.35 6.57 2.25
CA VAL A 94 -29.69 6.37 2.81
C VAL A 94 -29.63 5.31 3.91
N ARG A 95 -30.38 5.54 4.98
CA ARG A 95 -30.52 4.58 6.08
C ARG A 95 -31.32 3.37 5.59
N LYS A 96 -30.95 2.18 6.05
CA LYS A 96 -31.70 0.98 5.73
C LYS A 96 -33.15 1.16 6.19
N LYS A 97 -34.09 0.96 5.28
CA LYS A 97 -35.51 0.96 5.58
C LYS A 97 -35.89 -0.30 6.35
N GLU A 98 -36.88 -0.18 7.23
CA GLU A 98 -37.47 -1.31 7.92
C GLU A 98 -38.53 -1.96 7.02
N ASN A 99 -39.36 -1.14 6.37
CA ASN A 99 -40.36 -1.56 5.39
C ASN A 99 -40.11 -0.91 4.03
N GLU A 100 -40.52 -1.58 2.95
CA GLU A 100 -40.33 -1.07 1.58
C GLU A 100 -41.11 0.23 1.31
N SER A 101 -42.23 0.43 2.01
CA SER A 101 -43.06 1.65 1.93
C SER A 101 -42.48 2.86 2.68
N ASP A 102 -41.45 2.68 3.50
CA ASP A 102 -40.87 3.79 4.25
C ASP A 102 -40.19 4.79 3.32
N SER A 103 -40.22 6.07 3.66
CA SER A 103 -39.47 7.10 2.94
C SER A 103 -37.96 6.88 3.08
N ASP A 104 -37.19 7.26 2.06
CA ASP A 104 -35.74 7.31 2.18
C ASP A 104 -35.36 8.32 3.27
N VAL A 105 -34.59 7.88 4.27
CA VAL A 105 -34.03 8.77 5.30
C VAL A 105 -32.54 8.93 5.05
N TRP A 106 -32.11 10.12 4.66
CA TRP A 106 -30.70 10.42 4.41
C TRP A 106 -29.88 10.43 5.70
N VAL A 107 -28.61 10.05 5.59
CA VAL A 107 -27.69 10.03 6.74
C VAL A 107 -27.38 11.45 7.22
N GLU A 108 -27.27 12.39 6.29
CA GLU A 108 -27.01 13.80 6.54
C GLU A 108 -27.72 14.68 5.48
N GLU A 109 -28.09 15.91 5.86
CA GLU A 109 -28.75 16.88 4.98
C GLU A 109 -27.91 17.18 3.72
N ARG A 110 -26.58 17.23 3.87
CA ARG A 110 -25.67 17.43 2.74
C ARG A 110 -25.80 16.32 1.69
N ALA A 111 -26.03 15.07 2.10
CA ALA A 111 -26.17 13.95 1.18
C ALA A 111 -27.47 14.06 0.37
N GLU A 112 -28.57 14.40 1.03
CA GLU A 112 -29.84 14.68 0.37
C GLU A 112 -29.70 15.81 -0.65
N GLN A 113 -29.12 16.94 -0.23
CA GLN A 113 -28.94 18.09 -1.10
C GLN A 113 -28.07 17.75 -2.32
N THR A 114 -26.93 17.07 -2.11
CA THR A 114 -26.04 16.64 -3.21
C THR A 114 -26.77 15.73 -4.21
N PHE A 115 -27.59 14.81 -3.72
CA PHE A 115 -28.35 13.90 -4.58
C PHE A 115 -29.42 14.65 -5.38
N ASN A 116 -30.14 15.58 -4.73
CA ASN A 116 -31.17 16.38 -5.38
C ASN A 116 -30.58 17.34 -6.42
N ASP A 117 -29.47 18.01 -6.11
CA ASP A 117 -28.74 18.89 -7.02
C ASP A 117 -28.30 18.16 -8.29
N PHE A 118 -27.87 16.90 -8.17
CA PHE A 118 -27.55 16.07 -9.33
C PHE A 118 -28.77 15.85 -10.23
N HIS A 119 -29.89 15.43 -9.64
CA HIS A 119 -31.11 15.16 -10.41
C HIS A 119 -31.71 16.42 -11.02
N GLN A 120 -31.65 17.53 -10.29
CA GLN A 120 -32.07 18.84 -10.79
C GLN A 120 -31.18 19.28 -11.97
N TYR A 121 -29.85 19.18 -11.84
CA TYR A 121 -28.95 19.51 -12.94
C TYR A 121 -29.23 18.67 -14.18
N VAL A 122 -29.44 17.36 -14.01
CA VAL A 122 -29.77 16.46 -15.13
C VAL A 122 -31.09 16.86 -15.79
N ALA A 123 -32.12 17.16 -15.00
CA ALA A 123 -33.43 17.56 -15.53
C ALA A 123 -33.42 18.92 -16.26
N GLU A 124 -32.59 19.86 -15.81
CA GLU A 124 -32.51 21.20 -16.37
C GLU A 124 -31.54 21.32 -17.57
N ASN A 125 -30.49 20.49 -17.60
CA ASN A 125 -29.38 20.66 -18.55
C ASN A 125 -29.22 19.52 -19.56
N LEU A 126 -29.86 18.37 -19.33
CA LEU A 126 -29.85 17.27 -20.30
C LEU A 126 -31.24 17.16 -20.93
N ASP A 127 -31.26 17.16 -22.27
CA ASP A 127 -32.46 16.80 -23.00
C ASP A 127 -32.86 15.37 -22.67
N SER A 128 -34.16 15.11 -22.58
CA SER A 128 -34.72 13.77 -22.33
C SER A 128 -34.27 12.69 -23.34
N SER A 129 -33.72 13.11 -24.49
CA SER A 129 -33.18 12.22 -25.53
C SER A 129 -31.73 11.77 -25.25
N VAL A 130 -30.99 12.50 -24.40
CA VAL A 130 -29.59 12.18 -24.08
C VAL A 130 -29.57 11.08 -23.02
N GLN A 131 -28.99 9.93 -23.35
CA GLN A 131 -28.77 8.89 -22.36
C GLN A 131 -27.67 9.31 -21.39
N LEU A 132 -27.99 9.27 -20.10
CA LEU A 132 -27.03 9.53 -19.03
C LEU A 132 -26.01 8.38 -18.96
N THR A 133 -24.87 8.55 -19.63
CA THR A 133 -23.77 7.57 -19.60
C THR A 133 -23.04 7.61 -18.26
N LEU A 134 -22.31 6.54 -17.94
CA LEU A 134 -21.51 6.45 -16.72
C LEU A 134 -20.51 7.62 -16.62
N GLU A 135 -19.78 7.89 -17.71
CA GLU A 135 -18.78 8.97 -17.76
C GLU A 135 -19.41 10.34 -17.56
N LEU A 136 -20.52 10.63 -18.26
CA LEU A 136 -21.23 11.88 -18.11
C LEU A 136 -21.78 12.06 -16.70
N SER A 137 -22.32 10.99 -16.10
CA SER A 137 -22.81 11.01 -14.71
C SER A 137 -21.69 11.28 -13.71
N THR A 138 -20.51 10.66 -13.89
CA THR A 138 -19.32 10.93 -13.07
C THR A 138 -18.86 12.38 -13.22
N GLN A 139 -18.86 12.90 -14.44
CA GLN A 139 -18.42 14.27 -14.73
C GLN A 139 -19.38 15.31 -14.11
N ILE A 140 -20.69 15.15 -14.30
CA ILE A 140 -21.71 16.01 -13.70
C ILE A 140 -21.57 16.00 -12.17
N TRP A 141 -21.50 14.81 -11.58
CA TRP A 141 -21.33 14.68 -10.14
C TRP A 141 -20.10 15.41 -9.64
N LYS A 142 -18.95 15.19 -10.28
CA LYS A 142 -17.66 15.77 -9.89
C LYS A 142 -17.60 17.27 -10.10
N GLU A 143 -18.00 17.78 -11.26
CA GLU A 143 -17.74 19.16 -11.66
C GLU A 143 -18.87 20.11 -11.30
N LYS A 144 -20.12 19.64 -11.39
CA LYS A 144 -21.30 20.50 -11.28
C LYS A 144 -21.95 20.43 -9.91
N VAL A 145 -21.99 19.23 -9.32
CA VAL A 145 -22.67 19.02 -8.03
C VAL A 145 -21.73 19.27 -6.85
N VAL A 146 -20.60 18.55 -6.78
CA VAL A 146 -19.71 18.63 -5.61
C VAL A 146 -18.58 19.66 -5.74
N GLY A 147 -18.45 20.33 -6.89
CA GLY A 147 -17.49 21.42 -7.11
C GLY A 147 -16.02 20.96 -7.18
N GLY A 148 -15.78 19.74 -7.66
CA GLY A 148 -14.45 19.19 -7.90
C GLY A 148 -13.88 18.39 -6.73
N THR A 149 -12.55 18.28 -6.70
CA THR A 149 -11.83 17.50 -5.68
C THR A 149 -11.19 18.41 -4.64
N HIS A 150 -11.39 18.10 -3.36
CA HIS A 150 -10.70 18.76 -2.25
C HIS A 150 -9.69 17.78 -1.63
N LYS A 151 -8.40 18.19 -1.55
CA LYS A 151 -7.28 17.34 -1.09
C LYS A 151 -7.20 16.00 -1.86
N GLY A 152 -7.49 16.04 -3.15
CA GLY A 152 -7.52 14.89 -4.04
C GLY A 152 -8.80 14.06 -3.94
N ARG A 153 -9.71 14.33 -3.00
CA ARG A 153 -10.93 13.53 -2.81
C ARG A 153 -12.17 14.23 -3.33
N CYS A 154 -13.07 13.48 -3.95
CA CYS A 154 -14.39 13.94 -4.36
C CYS A 154 -15.44 13.42 -3.38
N TYR A 155 -16.38 14.28 -2.97
CA TYR A 155 -17.44 13.91 -2.03
C TYR A 155 -18.35 12.83 -2.63
N GLY A 156 -18.72 11.83 -1.82
CA GLY A 156 -19.56 10.71 -2.25
C GLY A 156 -18.91 9.64 -3.13
N LEU A 157 -17.73 9.90 -3.73
CA LEU A 157 -17.11 8.98 -4.71
C LEU A 157 -16.04 8.05 -4.12
N GLY A 158 -15.81 8.12 -2.81
CA GLY A 158 -14.83 7.29 -2.10
C GLY A 158 -13.40 7.45 -2.63
N PHE A 159 -12.55 6.48 -2.30
CA PHE A 159 -11.10 6.53 -2.59
C PHE A 159 -10.72 6.24 -4.06
N ARG A 160 -11.68 5.86 -4.92
CA ARG A 160 -11.42 5.59 -6.34
C ARG A 160 -11.05 6.84 -7.14
N ASN A 161 -11.51 8.00 -6.69
CA ASN A 161 -11.26 9.27 -7.38
C ASN A 161 -10.17 10.11 -6.71
N ASP A 162 -9.26 9.47 -5.97
CA ASP A 162 -8.08 10.15 -5.47
C ASP A 162 -7.16 10.50 -6.65
N VAL A 163 -7.13 11.79 -7.02
CA VAL A 163 -6.35 12.31 -8.16
C VAL A 163 -4.88 11.90 -8.06
N ARG A 164 -4.33 11.83 -6.84
CA ARG A 164 -2.95 11.40 -6.60
C ARG A 164 -2.72 9.96 -7.03
N ARG A 165 -3.75 9.13 -6.95
CA ARG A 165 -3.70 7.70 -7.25
C ARG A 165 -3.85 7.40 -8.73
N LEU A 166 -4.72 8.15 -9.40
CA LEU A 166 -4.83 8.17 -10.86
C LEU A 166 -3.51 8.62 -11.49
N GLN A 167 -2.91 9.70 -10.98
CA GLN A 167 -1.60 10.19 -11.45
C GLN A 167 -0.45 9.22 -11.18
N SER A 168 -0.53 8.43 -10.11
CA SER A 168 0.52 7.45 -9.76
C SER A 168 0.35 6.10 -10.44
N GLY A 169 -0.67 5.90 -11.29
CA GLY A 169 -0.98 4.59 -11.88
C GLY A 169 -1.34 3.51 -10.86
N LEU A 170 -1.65 3.88 -9.61
CA LEU A 170 -1.99 2.95 -8.52
C LEU A 170 -3.50 2.64 -8.50
N GLU A 171 -4.12 2.68 -9.68
CA GLU A 171 -5.50 2.27 -9.88
C GLU A 171 -5.66 0.81 -9.43
N GLY A 172 -6.31 0.59 -8.29
CA GLY A 172 -6.62 -0.76 -7.80
C GLY A 172 -5.86 -1.24 -6.56
N ILE A 173 -4.80 -0.56 -6.09
CA ILE A 173 -4.11 -1.00 -4.87
C ILE A 173 -5.07 -0.90 -3.66
N GLY A 174 -5.28 -1.89 -2.82
CA GLY A 174 -6.28 -1.81 -1.74
C GLY A 174 -7.76 -1.69 -2.16
N SER A 175 -8.06 -1.84 -3.46
CA SER A 175 -9.40 -2.24 -3.92
C SER A 175 -9.44 -3.76 -3.91
N SER A 176 -10.60 -4.37 -3.62
CA SER A 176 -10.73 -5.84 -3.71
C SER A 176 -10.50 -6.41 -5.12
N ARG A 177 -10.21 -5.56 -6.12
CA ARG A 177 -9.71 -5.94 -7.45
C ARG A 177 -8.33 -6.60 -7.43
N GLN A 178 -7.52 -6.43 -6.38
CA GLN A 178 -6.19 -7.08 -6.30
C GLN A 178 -6.25 -8.61 -6.30
N ALA A 179 -7.37 -9.20 -5.85
CA ALA A 179 -7.52 -10.66 -5.83
C ALA A 179 -7.91 -11.24 -7.20
N GLU A 180 -8.46 -10.44 -8.12
CA GLU A 180 -9.00 -10.90 -9.41
C GLU A 180 -8.15 -10.47 -10.61
N ALA A 181 -7.23 -9.52 -10.44
CA ALA A 181 -6.45 -8.92 -11.54
C ALA A 181 -5.17 -9.68 -11.92
N LEU A 182 -4.80 -10.74 -11.19
CA LEU A 182 -3.75 -11.65 -11.63
C LEU A 182 -4.39 -12.79 -12.42
N ASP A 183 -4.51 -12.59 -13.72
CA ASP A 183 -4.95 -13.61 -14.66
C ASP A 183 -4.10 -14.88 -14.46
N GLY A 184 -4.75 -16.00 -14.12
CA GLY A 184 -4.07 -17.25 -13.78
C GLY A 184 -3.15 -17.74 -14.91
N VAL A 185 -3.44 -17.34 -16.15
CA VAL A 185 -2.60 -17.59 -17.34
C VAL A 185 -1.26 -16.85 -17.24
N GLN A 186 -1.23 -15.60 -16.75
CA GLN A 186 0.01 -14.85 -16.57
C GLN A 186 0.87 -15.44 -15.44
N ILE A 187 0.24 -15.88 -14.34
CA ILE A 187 0.96 -16.57 -13.25
C ILE A 187 1.59 -17.88 -13.75
N ALA A 188 0.83 -18.67 -14.51
CA ALA A 188 1.33 -19.92 -15.10
C ALA A 188 2.50 -19.65 -16.07
N ALA A 189 2.36 -18.65 -16.95
CA ALA A 189 3.41 -18.29 -17.90
C ALA A 189 4.71 -17.82 -17.20
N MET A 190 4.61 -17.01 -16.15
CA MET A 190 5.78 -16.61 -15.35
C MET A 190 6.40 -17.80 -14.62
N SER A 191 5.58 -18.69 -14.07
CA SER A 191 6.07 -19.91 -13.39
C SER A 191 6.81 -20.84 -14.35
N ASP A 192 6.33 -20.99 -15.58
CA ASP A 192 7.01 -21.74 -16.64
C ASP A 192 8.34 -21.12 -17.06
N GLN A 193 8.43 -19.79 -17.09
CA GLN A 193 9.69 -19.10 -17.36
C GLN A 193 10.71 -19.32 -16.23
N ILE A 194 10.28 -19.26 -14.97
CA ILE A 194 11.13 -19.54 -13.82
C ILE A 194 11.65 -20.98 -13.88
N ALA A 195 10.80 -21.96 -14.19
CA ALA A 195 11.20 -23.35 -14.33
C ALA A 195 12.23 -23.54 -15.46
N LYS A 196 12.04 -22.90 -16.62
CA LYS A 196 12.99 -22.95 -17.74
C LYS A 196 14.35 -22.35 -17.40
N LEU A 197 14.37 -21.18 -16.76
CA LEU A 197 15.63 -20.52 -16.36
C LEU A 197 16.36 -21.33 -15.30
N THR A 198 15.63 -21.90 -14.35
CA THR A 198 16.22 -22.76 -13.30
C THR A 198 16.85 -24.01 -13.90
N ALA A 199 16.18 -24.67 -14.86
CA ALA A 199 16.72 -25.83 -15.55
C ALA A 199 17.96 -25.50 -16.38
N ALA A 200 17.96 -24.36 -17.07
CA ALA A 200 19.11 -23.89 -17.85
C ALA A 200 20.33 -23.57 -16.96
N LEU A 201 20.10 -22.93 -15.82
CA LEU A 201 21.15 -22.65 -14.83
C LEU A 201 21.80 -23.94 -14.33
N ALA A 202 20.98 -24.91 -13.88
CA ALA A 202 21.47 -26.19 -13.40
C ALA A 202 22.19 -27.03 -14.48
N ALA A 203 21.85 -26.85 -15.76
CA ALA A 203 22.56 -27.48 -16.87
C ALA A 203 23.91 -26.80 -17.14
N SER A 204 23.98 -25.47 -17.01
CA SER A 204 25.22 -24.70 -17.14
C SER A 204 26.21 -25.00 -16.01
N GLU A 205 25.72 -25.14 -14.77
CA GLU A 205 26.53 -25.52 -13.62
C GLU A 205 27.14 -26.91 -13.79
N ARG A 206 26.33 -27.89 -14.21
CA ARG A 206 26.82 -29.25 -14.51
C ARG A 206 27.93 -29.25 -15.57
N ARG A 207 27.81 -28.40 -16.60
CA ARG A 207 28.84 -28.28 -17.63
C ARG A 207 30.14 -27.71 -17.07
N ARG A 208 30.06 -26.64 -16.27
CA ARG A 208 31.24 -26.06 -15.61
C ARG A 208 31.95 -27.05 -14.69
N VAL A 209 31.19 -27.84 -13.93
CA VAL A 209 31.76 -28.88 -13.06
C VAL A 209 32.48 -29.95 -13.87
N ALA A 210 31.84 -30.47 -14.94
CA ALA A 210 32.47 -31.47 -15.80
C ALA A 210 33.73 -30.94 -16.52
N GLU A 211 33.71 -29.68 -16.97
CA GLU A 211 34.90 -29.02 -17.54
C GLU A 211 36.03 -28.89 -16.51
N GLN A 212 35.70 -28.51 -15.28
CA GLN A 212 36.68 -28.40 -14.20
C GLN A 212 37.27 -29.75 -13.82
N GLU A 213 36.45 -30.82 -13.76
CA GLU A 213 36.91 -32.19 -13.50
C GLU A 213 37.86 -32.65 -14.61
N SER A 214 37.49 -32.47 -15.88
CA SER A 214 38.35 -32.82 -17.01
C SER A 214 39.68 -32.05 -17.00
N MET A 215 39.66 -30.74 -16.71
CA MET A 215 40.89 -29.95 -16.57
C MET A 215 41.76 -30.48 -15.42
N SER A 216 41.17 -30.84 -14.28
CA SER A 216 41.90 -31.41 -13.15
C SER A 216 42.58 -32.73 -13.50
N GLU A 217 41.89 -33.62 -14.22
CA GLU A 217 42.44 -34.89 -14.70
C GLU A 217 43.65 -34.67 -15.62
N THR A 218 43.56 -33.72 -16.56
CA THR A 218 44.70 -33.41 -17.46
C THR A 218 45.90 -32.85 -16.70
N VAL A 219 45.68 -31.97 -15.71
CA VAL A 219 46.76 -31.43 -14.87
C VAL A 219 47.43 -32.54 -14.06
N GLN A 220 46.64 -33.48 -13.51
CA GLN A 220 47.18 -34.64 -12.81
C GLN A 220 48.01 -35.54 -13.73
N GLN A 221 47.53 -35.80 -14.94
CA GLN A 221 48.24 -36.60 -15.93
C GLN A 221 49.57 -35.95 -16.38
N ILE A 222 49.57 -34.63 -16.58
CA ILE A 222 50.79 -33.86 -16.89
C ILE A 222 51.80 -33.94 -15.72
N LYS A 223 51.31 -33.82 -14.48
CA LYS A 223 52.14 -33.94 -13.29
C LYS A 223 52.81 -35.32 -13.20
N GLU A 224 52.07 -36.39 -13.51
CA GLU A 224 52.59 -37.75 -13.50
C GLU A 224 53.65 -37.97 -14.60
N GLN A 225 53.44 -37.44 -15.80
CA GLN A 225 54.45 -37.47 -16.86
C GLN A 225 55.74 -36.71 -16.47
N LEU A 226 55.62 -35.58 -15.78
CA LEU A 226 56.77 -34.80 -15.31
C LEU A 226 57.62 -35.56 -14.28
N ILE A 227 56.98 -36.24 -13.33
CA ILE A 227 57.66 -37.07 -12.30
C ILE A 227 58.43 -38.21 -12.96
N ASN A 228 57.83 -38.89 -13.93
CA ASN A 228 58.49 -39.97 -14.67
C ASN A 228 59.70 -39.48 -15.49
N LEU A 229 59.72 -38.22 -15.92
CA LEU A 229 60.85 -37.60 -16.62
C LEU A 229 62.00 -37.17 -15.68
N THR A 230 61.67 -36.76 -14.46
CA THR A 230 62.64 -36.20 -13.49
C THR A 230 63.33 -37.26 -12.61
N CYS A 231 62.82 -38.50 -12.56
CA CYS A 231 63.42 -39.60 -11.82
C CYS A 231 64.23 -40.58 -12.70
N ARG A 232 65.14 -40.08 -13.55
CA ARG A 232 66.17 -40.93 -14.20
C ARG A 232 67.41 -40.98 -13.29
N PRO A 233 67.90 -42.17 -12.87
CA PRO A 233 69.09 -42.25 -12.03
C PRO A 233 70.34 -41.98 -12.88
N THR A 234 71.03 -40.87 -12.60
CA THR A 234 72.38 -40.61 -13.10
C THR A 234 73.37 -41.01 -12.01
N THR A 235 74.12 -42.08 -12.27
CA THR A 235 75.21 -42.54 -11.43
C THR A 235 76.53 -41.86 -11.82
N SER A 236 77.18 -41.24 -10.82
CA SER A 236 78.63 -40.92 -10.66
C SER A 236 79.31 -40.02 -11.72
N ALA A 237 80.32 -39.19 -11.44
CA ALA A 237 80.96 -38.54 -10.28
C ALA A 237 82.12 -37.71 -10.88
N SER A 238 82.44 -36.52 -10.36
CA SER A 238 83.82 -36.01 -10.11
C SER A 238 83.84 -34.52 -9.75
N ASP A 239 84.37 -34.26 -8.55
CA ASP A 239 85.31 -33.22 -8.07
C ASP A 239 85.15 -31.72 -8.39
N ASP A 240 85.20 -30.98 -7.27
CA ASP A 240 86.06 -29.82 -6.93
C ASP A 240 86.04 -28.57 -7.83
N THR A 241 85.53 -27.46 -7.30
CA THR A 241 86.31 -26.46 -6.52
C THR A 241 85.49 -25.18 -6.29
N ASP A 242 85.70 -24.60 -5.11
CA ASP A 242 85.55 -23.21 -4.66
C ASP A 242 85.20 -22.14 -5.71
N ASP A 243 84.24 -21.26 -5.41
CA ASP A 243 84.56 -19.84 -5.20
C ASP A 243 83.40 -19.10 -4.51
N GLU A 244 83.80 -18.24 -3.57
CA GLU A 244 83.01 -17.34 -2.73
C GLU A 244 82.23 -16.33 -3.57
N SER A 245 81.05 -15.88 -3.12
CA SER A 245 80.73 -14.45 -2.92
C SER A 245 79.24 -14.20 -2.65
N ASP A 246 78.99 -13.61 -1.47
CA ASP A 246 78.17 -12.43 -1.20
C ASP A 246 76.64 -12.54 -1.41
N GLU A 247 75.87 -12.62 -0.33
CA GLU A 247 75.37 -11.51 0.52
C GLU A 247 74.13 -10.82 -0.11
N ASP A 248 73.09 -10.73 0.73
CA ASP A 248 71.96 -9.79 0.67
C ASP A 248 70.96 -9.95 -0.51
N ASP A 249 69.65 -9.80 -0.37
CA ASP A 249 68.88 -9.10 0.64
C ASP A 249 67.44 -9.63 0.66
N TYR A 250 66.88 -9.56 1.85
CA TYR A 250 65.48 -9.73 2.19
C TYR A 250 64.64 -8.63 1.52
N VAL A 251 63.48 -8.96 0.92
CA VAL A 251 62.23 -8.23 1.21
C VAL A 251 61.01 -9.00 0.73
N ASP A 252 60.25 -9.47 1.72
CA ASP A 252 58.82 -9.69 1.68
C ASP A 252 58.08 -8.36 1.52
N LEU A 253 57.28 -8.23 0.46
CA LEU A 253 56.25 -7.19 0.33
C LEU A 253 55.04 -7.75 -0.42
N THR A 254 54.10 -8.30 0.36
CA THR A 254 52.66 -8.09 0.12
C THR A 254 52.22 -6.84 0.91
N PRO A 255 51.09 -6.17 0.59
CA PRO A 255 49.97 -6.58 -0.26
C PRO A 255 49.77 -5.78 -1.56
#